data_AF-A0A497CPR0-F1
#
_entry.id   AF-A0A497CPR0-F1
#
_cell.length_a   1.000
_cell.length_b   1.000
_cell.length_c   1.000
_cell.angle_alpha   90.00
_cell.angle_beta   90.00
_cell.angle_gamma   90.00
#
_symmetry.space_group_name_H-M   'P 1'
#
loop_
_entity.id
_entity.type
_entity.pdbx_description
1 polymer ?
#
loop_
_entity_poly.entity_id
_entity_poly.type
_entity_poly.pdbx_seq_one_letter_code
_entity_poly.pdbx_strand_id
1 'polypeptide(L)'
;EDFKSWFTKTEWTDINNAGHPIKKFYWYWTRKESVIKALGVKLSYLHKIELDARQDFFIENGKKWYLRDLDFGSGFFGSLCSEIEIESVQFQTLKF
;
A
#
# COMPACT_ATOMS: atom_id res chain seq x y z
N GLU A 1 -0.01 -19.38 6.47
CA GLU A 1 0.34 -19.28 5.04
C GLU A 1 1.62 -18.49 4.90
N ASP A 2 2.44 -18.77 3.88
CA ASP A 2 3.67 -18.03 3.63
C ASP A 2 3.35 -16.81 2.75
N PHE A 3 3.35 -15.62 3.34
CA PHE A 3 3.06 -14.38 2.62
C PHE A 3 4.26 -13.82 1.86
N LYS A 4 5.45 -14.39 2.06
CA LYS A 4 6.71 -13.89 1.49
C LYS A 4 6.65 -13.73 -0.03
N SER A 5 5.93 -14.61 -0.73
CA SER A 5 5.81 -14.58 -2.19
C SER A 5 5.03 -13.39 -2.74
N TRP A 6 4.34 -12.61 -1.91
CA TRP A 6 3.60 -11.40 -2.33
C TRP A 6 4.42 -10.12 -2.27
N PHE A 7 5.61 -10.20 -1.65
CA PHE A 7 6.52 -9.08 -1.48
C PHE A 7 7.79 -9.31 -2.28
N THR A 8 8.44 -8.23 -2.70
CA THR A 8 9.79 -8.36 -3.23
C THR A 8 10.76 -8.70 -2.11
N LYS A 9 11.98 -9.14 -2.46
CA LYS A 9 13.02 -9.43 -1.47
C LYS A 9 13.34 -8.20 -0.61
N THR A 10 13.36 -7.02 -1.22
CA THR A 10 13.63 -5.74 -0.56
C THR A 10 12.55 -5.44 0.48
N GLU A 11 11.29 -5.45 0.06
CA GLU A 11 10.14 -5.20 0.94
C GLU A 11 10.05 -6.23 2.06
N TRP A 12 10.26 -7.52 1.75
CA TRP A 12 10.22 -8.58 2.76
C TRP A 12 11.33 -8.42 3.79
N THR A 13 12.52 -7.99 3.36
CA THR A 13 13.63 -7.69 4.28
C THR A 13 13.28 -6.49 5.17
N ASP A 14 12.71 -5.44 4.61
CA ASP A 14 12.28 -4.25 5.35
C ASP A 14 11.17 -4.59 6.37
N ILE A 15 10.18 -5.40 5.98
CA ILE A 15 9.13 -5.90 6.88
C ILE A 15 9.73 -6.63 8.08
N ASN A 16 10.63 -7.58 7.84
CA ASN A 16 11.17 -8.42 8.91
C ASN A 16 12.16 -7.68 9.84
N ASN A 17 12.83 -6.65 9.33
CA ASN A 17 13.80 -5.87 10.10
C ASN A 17 13.18 -4.64 10.78
N ALA A 18 11.91 -4.32 10.51
CA ALA A 18 11.22 -3.20 11.14
C ALA A 18 11.03 -3.42 12.64
N GLY A 19 11.04 -2.33 13.43
CA GLY A 19 10.74 -2.39 14.87
C GLY A 19 9.34 -2.93 15.19
N HIS A 20 8.41 -2.87 14.22
CA HIS A 20 7.08 -3.47 14.31
C HIS A 20 6.73 -4.22 13.02
N PRO A 21 7.20 -5.47 12.83
CA PRO A 21 7.07 -6.20 11.56
C PRO A 21 5.63 -6.35 11.09
N ILE A 22 4.69 -6.64 12.00
CA ILE A 22 3.28 -6.80 11.64
C ILE A 22 2.65 -5.51 11.12
N LYS A 23 3.01 -4.36 11.71
CA LYS A 23 2.52 -3.05 11.24
C LYS A 23 3.11 -2.74 9.86
N LYS A 24 4.39 -3.06 9.67
CA LYS A 24 5.09 -2.86 8.41
C LYS A 24 4.56 -3.77 7.30
N PHE A 25 4.22 -5.01 7.62
CA PHE A 25 3.52 -5.93 6.74
C PHE A 25 2.20 -5.32 6.24
N TYR A 26 1.32 -4.87 7.15
CA TYR A 26 0.04 -4.30 6.75
C TYR A 26 0.19 -3.00 5.98
N TRP A 27 1.17 -2.16 6.34
CA TRP A 27 1.54 -0.95 5.60
C TRP A 27 1.87 -1.23 4.13
N TYR A 28 2.69 -2.24 3.86
CA TYR A 28 3.00 -2.65 2.48
C TYR A 28 1.78 -3.29 1.81
N TRP A 29 1.10 -4.20 2.51
CA TRP A 29 -0.05 -4.92 1.97
C TRP A 29 -1.13 -3.97 1.47
N THR A 30 -1.57 -3.01 2.29
CA THR A 30 -2.65 -2.09 1.93
C THR A 30 -2.27 -1.16 0.80
N ARG A 31 -1.02 -0.69 0.75
CA ARG A 31 -0.51 0.10 -0.38
C ARG A 31 -0.54 -0.71 -1.67
N LYS A 32 0.03 -1.92 -1.67
CA LYS A 32 0.09 -2.76 -2.88
C LYS A 32 -1.31 -3.17 -3.35
N GLU A 33 -2.21 -3.49 -2.43
CA GLU A 33 -3.63 -3.71 -2.71
C GLU A 33 -4.30 -2.50 -3.37
N SER A 34 -4.03 -1.28 -2.87
CA SER A 34 -4.58 -0.06 -3.46
C SER A 34 -4.05 0.17 -4.88
N VAL A 35 -2.76 -0.12 -5.14
CA VAL A 35 -2.15 -0.03 -6.47
C VAL A 35 -2.80 -1.01 -7.44
N ILE A 36 -2.90 -2.30 -7.10
CA ILE A 36 -3.46 -3.29 -8.04
C ILE A 36 -4.94 -3.02 -8.35
N LYS A 37 -5.70 -2.49 -7.38
CA LYS A 37 -7.09 -2.06 -7.57
C LYS A 37 -7.18 -0.87 -8.52
N ALA A 38 -6.31 0.11 -8.35
CA ALA A 38 -6.25 1.29 -9.22
C ALA A 38 -5.81 0.93 -10.66
N LEU A 39 -4.89 -0.03 -10.80
CA LEU A 39 -4.43 -0.54 -12.10
C LEU A 39 -5.42 -1.54 -12.74
N GLY A 40 -6.42 -2.04 -12.01
CA GLY A 40 -7.35 -3.07 -12.50
C GLY A 40 -6.70 -4.44 -12.73
N VAL A 41 -5.61 -4.76 -12.02
CA VAL A 41 -4.87 -6.02 -12.17
C VAL A 41 -5.17 -7.01 -11.04
N LYS A 42 -4.85 -8.29 -11.26
CA LYS A 42 -5.12 -9.37 -10.30
C LYS A 42 -4.11 -9.39 -9.16
N LEU A 43 -4.48 -10.03 -8.03
CA LEU A 43 -3.64 -10.25 -6.85
C LEU A 43 -2.26 -10.83 -7.17
N SER A 44 -2.17 -11.71 -8.17
CA SER A 44 -0.91 -12.28 -8.65
C SER A 44 0.10 -11.25 -9.14
N TYR A 45 -0.27 -9.98 -9.32
CA TYR A 45 0.63 -8.90 -9.75
C TYR A 45 1.40 -8.26 -8.58
N LEU A 46 1.01 -8.49 -7.32
CA LEU A 46 1.64 -7.89 -6.14
C LEU A 46 3.17 -8.06 -6.14
N HIS A 47 3.67 -9.26 -6.38
CA HIS A 47 5.11 -9.55 -6.33
C HIS A 47 5.95 -8.85 -7.43
N LYS A 48 5.29 -8.27 -8.43
CA LYS A 48 5.94 -7.53 -9.53
C LYS A 48 6.07 -6.04 -9.23
N ILE A 49 5.32 -5.55 -8.25
CA ILE A 49 5.38 -4.17 -7.77
C ILE A 49 6.37 -4.14 -6.62
N GLU A 50 7.33 -3.22 -6.69
CA GLU A 50 8.18 -2.84 -5.57
C GLU A 50 7.85 -1.41 -5.14
N LEU A 51 7.46 -1.24 -3.87
CA LEU A 51 7.21 0.07 -3.29
C LEU A 51 8.44 0.55 -2.51
N ASP A 52 8.82 1.81 -2.71
CA ASP A 52 9.81 2.47 -1.85
C ASP A 52 9.12 2.97 -0.58
N ALA A 53 9.56 2.45 0.58
CA ALA A 53 9.04 2.82 1.89
C ALA A 53 9.17 4.33 2.23
N ARG A 54 9.98 5.06 1.48
CA ARG A 54 10.28 6.48 1.69
C ARG A 54 9.47 7.40 0.78
N GLN A 55 8.62 6.85 -0.08
CA GLN A 55 7.88 7.60 -1.08
C GLN A 55 6.38 7.35 -0.98
N ASP A 56 5.61 8.43 -1.17
CA ASP A 56 4.14 8.40 -1.25
C ASP A 56 3.67 8.38 -2.71
N PHE A 57 4.45 7.76 -3.59
CA PHE A 57 4.05 7.50 -4.97
C PHE A 57 4.73 6.25 -5.52
N PHE A 58 4.20 5.76 -6.62
CA PHE A 58 4.74 4.66 -7.41
C PHE A 58 4.71 5.03 -8.90
N ILE A 59 5.66 4.53 -9.69
CA ILE A 59 5.70 4.76 -11.14
C ILE A 59 5.47 3.43 -11.86
N GLU A 60 4.42 3.37 -12.67
CA GLU A 60 4.10 2.24 -13.55
C GLU A 60 3.95 2.76 -14.97
N ASN A 61 4.64 2.16 -15.94
CA ASN A 61 4.54 2.53 -17.37
C ASN A 61 4.71 4.03 -17.63
N GLY A 62 5.64 4.68 -16.91
CA GLY A 62 5.90 6.13 -17.02
C GLY A 62 4.84 7.04 -16.39
N LYS A 63 3.81 6.47 -15.76
CA LYS A 63 2.76 7.21 -15.07
C LYS A 63 2.99 7.18 -13.56
N LYS A 64 2.87 8.34 -12.92
CA LYS A 64 2.95 8.48 -11.47
C LYS A 64 1.58 8.22 -10.84
N TRP A 65 1.56 7.38 -9.82
CA TRP A 65 0.41 7.06 -8.99
C TRP A 65 0.68 7.52 -7.57
N TYR A 66 -0.20 8.35 -7.02
CA TYR A 66 -0.08 8.91 -5.68
C TYR A 66 -0.64 7.92 -4.67
N LEU A 67 0.09 7.71 -3.58
CA LEU A 67 -0.27 6.83 -2.48
C LEU A 67 -0.49 7.66 -1.23
N ARG A 68 -1.53 7.32 -0.46
CA ARG A 68 -1.81 7.97 0.81
C ARG A 68 -2.23 6.93 1.84
N ASP A 69 -1.68 7.02 3.05
CA ASP A 69 -2.17 6.26 4.19
C ASP A 69 -3.51 6.82 4.70
N LEU A 70 -4.41 5.91 5.05
CA LEU A 70 -5.71 6.22 5.63
C LEU A 70 -5.66 5.89 7.13
N ASP A 71 -5.91 6.90 7.96
CA ASP A 71 -5.99 6.74 9.41
C ASP A 71 -7.46 6.53 9.83
N PHE A 72 -7.80 5.27 10.07
CA PHE A 72 -9.10 4.87 10.60
C PHE A 72 -9.07 4.71 12.14
N GLY A 73 -7.99 5.14 12.80
CA GLY A 73 -7.72 4.85 14.20
C GLY A 73 -7.06 3.49 14.42
N SER A 74 -6.99 3.08 15.69
CA SER A 74 -6.25 1.87 16.08
C SER A 74 -6.89 0.59 15.55
N GLY A 75 -6.05 -0.31 15.03
CA GLY A 75 -6.46 -1.67 14.63
C GLY A 75 -6.73 -1.85 13.14
N PHE A 76 -6.67 -0.77 12.36
CA PHE A 76 -6.88 -0.80 10.92
C PHE A 76 -5.69 -0.17 10.19
N PHE A 77 -5.44 -0.67 8.98
CA PHE A 77 -4.52 -0.07 8.02
C PHE A 77 -5.30 0.11 6.72
N GLY A 78 -5.12 1.24 6.07
CA GLY A 78 -5.70 1.48 4.76
C GLY A 78 -4.79 2.36 3.93
N SER A 79 -4.91 2.23 2.62
CA SER A 79 -4.22 3.09 1.68
C SER A 79 -5.11 3.42 0.50
N LEU A 80 -4.96 4.63 -0.01
CA LEU A 80 -5.58 5.14 -1.21
C LEU A 80 -4.51 5.26 -2.30
N CYS A 81 -4.87 4.85 -3.52
CA CYS A 81 -4.06 5.05 -4.72
C CYS A 81 -4.88 5.85 -5.73
N SER A 82 -4.27 6.86 -6.35
CA SER A 82 -4.92 7.76 -7.31
C SER A 82 -3.95 8.22 -8.40
N GLU A 83 -4.46 8.43 -9.61
CA GLU A 83 -3.70 9.07 -10.70
C GLU A 83 -3.53 10.58 -10.48
N ILE A 84 -4.40 11.18 -9.67
CA ILE A 84 -4.40 12.59 -9.30
C ILE A 84 -3.83 12.73 -7.89
N GLU A 85 -3.04 13.78 -7.66
CA GLU A 85 -2.47 14.08 -6.35
C GLU A 85 -3.55 14.21 -5.28
N ILE A 86 -3.29 13.58 -4.12
CA ILE A 86 -4.24 13.52 -3.01
C ILE A 86 -3.87 14.64 -2.03
N GLU A 87 -4.55 15.78 -2.13
CA GLU A 87 -4.29 16.93 -1.25
C GLU A 87 -4.75 16.68 0.18
N SER A 88 -5.99 16.21 0.35
CA SER A 88 -6.57 15.92 1.67
C SER A 88 -7.56 14.77 1.60
N VAL A 89 -7.74 14.09 2.74
CA VAL A 89 -8.71 13.02 2.92
C VAL A 89 -9.55 13.34 4.15
N GLN A 90 -10.87 13.24 4.02
CA GLN A 90 -11.82 13.43 5.11
C GLN A 90 -12.67 12.17 5.28
N PHE A 91 -12.88 11.77 6.53
CA PHE A 91 -13.74 10.63 6.86
C PHE A 91 -15.07 11.15 7.37
N GLN A 92 -16.17 10.65 6.81
CA GLN A 92 -17.52 10.95 7.25
C GLN A 92 -18.21 9.68 7.72
N THR A 93 -18.66 9.66 8.97
CA THR A 93 -19.48 8.57 9.49
C THR A 93 -20.94 8.77 9.07
N LEU A 94 -21.47 7.83 8.27
CA LEU A 94 -22.88 7.80 7.92
C LEU A 94 -23.65 7.11 9.05
N LYS A 95 -24.65 7.81 9.61
CA LYS A 95 -25.61 7.24 10.56
C LYS A 95 -26.88 6.91 9.77
N PHE A 96 -27.31 5.65 9.84
CA PHE A 96 -28.53 5.15 9.24
C PHE A 96 -29.61 5.00 10.31
#